data_AF-A0A3N4K9Y4-F1
#
_entry.id   AF-A0A3N4K9Y4-F1
#
_cell.length_a   1.000
_cell.length_b   1.000
_cell.length_c   1.000
_cell.angle_alpha   90.00
_cell.angle_beta   90.00
_cell.angle_gamma   90.00
#
_symmetry.space_group_name_H-M   'P 1'
#
loop_
_entity.id
_entity.type
_entity.pdbx_description
1 polymer ?
#
loop_
_entity_poly.entity_id
_entity_poly.type
_entity_poly.pdbx_seq_one_letter_code
_entity_poly.pdbx_strand_id
1 'polypeptide(L)'
;MTERPMKRLRVGTPLVPEEPKHSKCYQIEASLKWKYRERTGQLSGKFLIDTGCTGPILNKNLIGQAMVPVHQRKNPTPILDASGRVITGAGEFYTVPLEMVIGKHVEGLAWEVSPLQDV
;
A
#
# COMPACT_ATOMS: atom_id res chain seq x y z
N MET A 1 44.15 -33.82 -26.94
CA MET A 1 43.02 -33.08 -26.34
C MET A 1 43.25 -31.62 -26.59
N THR A 2 42.51 -31.03 -27.54
CA THR A 2 42.62 -29.63 -27.95
C THR A 2 41.65 -28.79 -27.12
N GLU A 3 42.17 -27.89 -26.31
CA GLU A 3 41.37 -26.94 -25.53
C GLU A 3 40.64 -25.97 -26.47
N ARG A 4 39.32 -25.84 -26.27
CA ARG A 4 38.50 -24.85 -26.99
C ARG A 4 38.72 -23.48 -26.36
N PRO A 5 39.00 -22.41 -27.12
CA PRO A 5 39.13 -21.08 -26.56
C PRO A 5 37.76 -20.59 -26.07
N MET A 6 37.69 -20.17 -24.80
CA MET A 6 36.53 -19.47 -24.25
C MET A 6 36.30 -18.17 -25.04
N LYS A 7 35.14 -18.05 -25.68
CA LYS A 7 34.66 -16.78 -26.22
C LYS A 7 34.43 -15.83 -25.03
N ARG A 8 35.26 -14.79 -24.91
CA ARG A 8 34.96 -13.64 -24.03
C ARG A 8 33.61 -13.06 -24.47
N LEU A 9 32.59 -13.19 -23.61
CA LEU A 9 31.38 -12.38 -23.74
C LEU A 9 31.84 -10.92 -23.67
N ARG A 10 31.63 -10.18 -24.77
CA ARG A 10 31.74 -8.72 -24.73
C ARG A 10 30.67 -8.27 -23.73
N VAL A 11 31.10 -7.65 -22.64
CA VAL A 11 30.21 -6.94 -21.72
C VAL A 11 29.47 -5.92 -22.59
N GLY A 12 28.20 -6.21 -22.87
CA GLY A 12 27.33 -5.29 -23.58
C GLY A 12 27.34 -3.97 -22.83
N THR A 13 27.31 -2.88 -23.57
CA THR A 13 27.12 -1.52 -23.06
C THR A 13 26.15 -1.54 -21.88
N PRO A 14 26.46 -0.92 -20.72
CA PRO A 14 25.51 -0.86 -19.62
C PRO A 14 24.20 -0.34 -20.18
N LEU A 15 23.14 -1.13 -20.06
CA LEU A 15 21.79 -0.67 -20.37
C LEU A 15 21.56 0.52 -19.45
N VAL A 16 21.67 1.73 -19.97
CA VAL A 16 21.14 2.91 -19.28
C VAL A 16 19.66 2.59 -19.09
N PRO A 17 19.18 2.43 -17.85
CA PRO A 17 17.77 2.17 -17.64
C PRO A 17 17.00 3.29 -18.32
N GLU A 18 16.08 2.96 -19.23
CA GLU A 18 15.14 3.97 -19.72
C GLU A 18 14.48 4.61 -18.50
N GLU A 19 14.35 5.93 -18.51
CA GLU A 19 13.59 6.61 -17.45
C GLU A 19 12.21 5.96 -17.34
N PRO A 20 11.77 5.61 -16.13
CA PRO A 20 10.48 4.95 -15.95
C PRO A 20 9.38 5.85 -16.53
N LYS A 21 8.65 5.34 -17.53
CA LYS A 21 7.49 6.02 -18.11
C LYS A 21 6.34 6.02 -17.10
N HIS A 22 6.32 7.01 -16.22
CA HIS A 22 5.27 7.19 -15.23
C HIS A 22 4.08 7.95 -15.85
N SER A 23 3.06 7.23 -16.30
CA SER A 23 1.88 7.87 -16.91
C SER A 23 0.54 7.22 -16.55
N LYS A 24 0.51 6.25 -15.62
CA LYS A 24 -0.74 5.61 -15.18
C LYS A 24 -0.80 5.47 -13.65
N CYS A 25 -1.82 6.09 -13.08
CA CYS A 25 -2.25 5.91 -11.69
C CYS A 25 -3.41 4.91 -11.69
N TYR A 26 -3.15 3.67 -11.29
CA TYR A 26 -4.18 2.63 -11.28
C TYR A 26 -5.03 2.78 -10.05
N GLN A 27 -6.32 3.05 -10.26
CA GLN A 27 -7.29 3.19 -9.19
C GLN A 27 -8.44 2.21 -9.37
N ILE A 28 -9.00 1.74 -8.27
CA ILE A 28 -10.22 0.94 -8.25
C ILE A 28 -11.26 1.60 -7.37
N GLU A 29 -12.52 1.45 -7.76
CA GLU A 29 -13.65 1.80 -6.89
C GLU A 29 -13.92 0.63 -5.95
N ALA A 30 -13.99 0.93 -4.66
CA ALA A 30 -14.32 -0.06 -3.64
C ALA A 30 -15.10 0.59 -2.50
N SER A 31 -15.71 -0.26 -1.68
CA SER A 31 -16.25 0.15 -0.39
C SER A 31 -15.62 -0.62 0.75
N LEU A 32 -15.34 0.05 1.86
CA LEU A 32 -14.95 -0.55 3.13
C LEU A 32 -16.15 -0.55 4.05
N LYS A 33 -16.48 -1.72 4.61
CA LYS A 33 -17.56 -1.88 5.58
C LYS A 33 -17.00 -2.40 6.88
N TRP A 34 -17.60 -1.99 7.99
CA TRP A 34 -17.23 -2.50 9.30
C TRP A 34 -18.42 -2.59 10.23
N LYS A 35 -18.31 -3.53 11.16
CA LYS A 35 -19.16 -3.64 12.34
C LYS A 35 -18.25 -3.78 13.55
N TYR A 36 -18.34 -2.83 14.48
CA TYR A 36 -17.55 -2.85 15.71
C TYR A 36 -18.44 -2.47 16.90
N ARG A 37 -18.60 -3.42 17.82
CA ARG A 37 -19.60 -3.34 18.90
C ARG A 37 -20.99 -3.10 18.29
N GLU A 38 -21.67 -2.04 18.72
CA GLU A 38 -23.01 -1.67 18.23
C GLU A 38 -22.98 -0.70 17.03
N ARG A 39 -21.79 -0.33 16.54
CA ARG A 39 -21.65 0.59 15.42
C ARG A 39 -21.37 -0.17 14.13
N THR A 40 -22.15 0.14 13.09
CA THR A 40 -21.85 -0.22 11.71
C THR A 40 -21.45 1.04 10.95
N GLY A 41 -20.57 0.89 9.98
CA GLY A 41 -20.17 1.99 9.12
C GLY A 41 -19.71 1.50 7.76
N GLN A 42 -19.70 2.43 6.81
CA GLN A 42 -19.24 2.19 5.45
C GLN A 42 -18.58 3.46 4.91
N LEU A 43 -17.55 3.26 4.10
CA LEU A 43 -16.90 4.26 3.28
C LEU A 43 -16.80 3.71 1.86
N SER A 44 -17.07 4.53 0.85
CA SER A 44 -16.83 4.19 -0.56
C SER A 44 -15.89 5.22 -1.17
N GLY A 45 -15.02 4.80 -2.07
CA GLY A 45 -14.07 5.70 -2.70
C GLY A 45 -13.18 5.02 -3.74
N LYS A 46 -12.23 5.80 -4.25
CA LYS A 46 -11.18 5.31 -5.14
C LYS A 46 -9.95 4.95 -4.33
N PHE A 47 -9.39 3.77 -4.61
CA PHE A 47 -8.20 3.24 -3.97
C PHE A 47 -7.09 3.13 -4.99
N LEU A 48 -5.92 3.67 -4.66
CA LEU A 48 -4.71 3.49 -5.45
C LEU A 48 -4.23 2.05 -5.33
N ILE A 49 -3.95 1.40 -6.45
CA ILE A 49 -3.23 0.14 -6.50
C ILE A 49 -1.75 0.46 -6.56
N ASP A 50 -1.05 0.17 -5.46
CA ASP A 50 0.39 0.31 -5.36
C ASP A 50 1.04 -1.06 -5.13
N THR A 51 1.61 -1.63 -6.19
CA THR A 51 2.32 -2.92 -6.12
C THR A 51 3.66 -2.82 -5.37
N GLY A 52 4.16 -1.60 -5.13
CA GLY A 52 5.34 -1.36 -4.30
C GLY A 52 5.03 -1.35 -2.80
N CYS A 53 3.74 -1.33 -2.43
CA CYS A 53 3.32 -1.34 -1.03
C CYS A 53 3.26 -2.76 -0.47
N THR A 54 3.70 -2.94 0.77
CA THR A 54 3.68 -4.24 1.47
C THR A 54 2.34 -4.57 2.10
N GLY A 55 1.45 -3.58 2.27
CA GLY A 55 0.16 -3.78 2.89
C GLY A 55 -0.79 -2.61 2.66
N PRO A 56 -2.08 -2.78 2.95
CA PRO A 56 -3.09 -1.77 2.68
C PRO A 56 -3.00 -0.61 3.69
N ILE A 57 -3.19 0.63 3.20
CA ILE A 57 -3.02 1.86 4.00
C ILE A 57 -4.18 2.82 3.78
N LEU A 58 -4.61 3.50 4.85
CA LEU A 58 -5.68 4.51 4.82
C LEU A 58 -5.20 5.84 5.39
N ASN A 59 -5.75 6.92 4.82
CA ASN A 59 -5.52 8.27 5.31
C ASN A 59 -6.17 8.46 6.69
N LYS A 60 -5.37 8.91 7.66
CA LYS A 60 -5.80 9.22 9.03
C LYS A 60 -6.98 10.20 9.09
N ASN A 61 -7.02 11.20 8.21
CA ASN A 61 -8.10 12.19 8.18
C ASN A 61 -9.44 11.53 7.82
N LEU A 62 -9.43 10.66 6.80
CA LEU A 62 -10.59 9.93 6.33
C LEU A 62 -11.13 8.97 7.39
N ILE A 63 -10.23 8.27 8.09
CA ILE A 63 -10.57 7.41 9.23
C ILE A 63 -11.25 8.20 10.34
N GLY A 64 -10.72 9.38 10.67
CA GLY A 64 -11.30 10.26 11.68
C GLY A 64 -12.71 10.75 11.32
N GLN A 65 -12.89 11.23 10.09
CA GLN A 65 -14.18 11.72 9.60
C GLN A 65 -15.25 10.62 9.55
N ALA A 66 -14.90 9.44 9.07
CA ALA A 66 -15.81 8.30 9.00
C ALA A 66 -15.95 7.54 10.33
N MET A 67 -15.24 7.96 11.39
CA MET A 67 -15.18 7.30 12.69
C MET A 67 -14.86 5.80 12.59
N VAL A 68 -13.91 5.44 11.72
CA VAL A 68 -13.48 4.06 11.54
C VAL A 68 -12.78 3.60 12.84
N PRO A 69 -13.16 2.44 13.40
CA PRO A 69 -12.52 1.91 14.60
C PRO A 69 -11.05 1.52 14.34
N VAL A 70 -10.16 1.97 15.22
CA VAL A 70 -8.72 1.70 15.14
C VAL A 70 -8.19 1.15 16.46
N HIS A 71 -7.07 0.43 16.35
CA HIS A 71 -6.24 -0.03 17.44
C HIS A 71 -4.90 0.69 17.40
N GLN A 72 -4.40 1.07 18.58
CA GLN A 72 -3.03 1.53 18.73
C GLN A 72 -2.11 0.34 18.92
N ARG A 73 -0.99 0.30 18.21
CA ARG A 73 0.05 -0.70 18.41
C ARG A 73 0.75 -0.44 19.74
N LYS A 74 1.00 -1.51 20.51
CA LYS A 74 1.83 -1.42 21.73
C LYS A 74 3.27 -1.03 21.39
N ASN A 75 3.78 -1.60 20.30
CA ASN A 75 5.11 -1.32 19.74
C ASN A 75 4.91 -0.82 18.32
N PRO A 76 5.09 0.50 18.05
CA PRO A 76 4.99 1.04 16.71
C PRO A 76 6.02 0.40 15.76
N THR A 77 5.63 0.20 14.51
CA THR A 77 6.50 -0.35 13.46
C THR A 77 6.85 0.75 12.46
N PRO A 78 8.12 1.11 12.26
CA PRO A 78 8.49 2.13 11.28
C PRO A 78 8.00 1.76 9.88
N ILE A 79 7.25 2.66 9.24
CA ILE A 79 6.84 2.52 7.84
C ILE A 79 7.73 3.43 7.00
N LEU A 80 8.30 2.89 5.93
CA LEU A 80 9.21 3.60 5.04
C LEU A 80 8.49 4.01 3.75
N ASP A 81 8.79 5.21 3.26
CA ASP A 81 8.40 5.63 1.92
C ASP A 81 9.30 4.99 0.84
N ALA A 82 8.98 5.27 -0.43
CA ALA A 82 9.75 4.77 -1.56
C ALA A 82 11.23 5.24 -1.59
N SER A 83 11.58 6.29 -0.83
CA SER A 83 12.95 6.77 -0.66
C SER A 83 13.67 6.15 0.54
N GLY A 84 13.00 5.27 1.29
CA GLY A 84 13.52 4.63 2.50
C GLY A 84 13.43 5.51 3.75
N ARG A 85 12.71 6.63 3.71
CA ARG A 85 12.53 7.52 4.86
C ARG A 85 11.32 7.09 5.68
N VAL A 86 11.41 7.23 7.00
CA VAL A 86 10.29 6.93 7.90
C VAL A 86 9.17 7.96 7.69
N ILE A 87 7.96 7.47 7.47
CA ILE A 87 6.75 8.28 7.43
C ILE A 87 6.32 8.57 8.87
N THR A 88 6.51 9.81 9.33
CA THR A 88 6.13 10.22 10.69
C THR A 88 4.63 10.08 10.90
N GLY A 89 4.21 9.41 11.98
CA GLY A 89 2.81 9.18 12.33
C GLY A 89 2.14 7.98 11.64
N ALA A 90 2.89 7.25 10.79
CA ALA A 90 2.51 5.92 10.32
C ALA A 90 3.11 4.84 11.23
N GLY A 91 2.55 3.63 11.26
CA GLY A 91 3.07 2.53 12.05
C GLY A 91 2.58 2.50 13.50
N GLU A 92 1.74 3.46 13.89
CA GLU A 92 1.23 3.60 15.25
C GLU A 92 -0.16 3.01 15.42
N PHE A 93 -0.99 3.03 14.36
CA PHE A 93 -2.39 2.63 14.41
C PHE A 93 -2.75 1.78 13.21
N TYR A 94 -3.66 0.82 13.43
CA TYR A 94 -4.25 0.01 12.38
C TYR A 94 -5.75 -0.14 12.63
N THR A 95 -6.54 -0.33 11.58
CA THR A 95 -7.98 -0.50 11.71
C THR A 95 -8.32 -1.86 12.32
N VAL A 96 -9.52 -2.00 12.87
CA VAL A 96 -10.16 -3.32 12.93
C VAL A 96 -10.26 -3.90 11.51
N PRO A 97 -10.39 -5.23 11.33
CA PRO A 97 -10.64 -5.78 10.01
C PRO A 97 -11.86 -5.12 9.35
N LEU A 98 -11.65 -4.54 8.17
CA LEU A 98 -12.68 -3.94 7.34
C LEU A 98 -12.95 -4.87 6.16
N GLU A 99 -14.21 -5.04 5.82
CA GLU A 99 -14.60 -5.76 4.60
C GLU A 99 -14.45 -4.82 3.40
N MET A 100 -13.42 -5.06 2.58
CA MET A 100 -13.28 -4.40 1.29
C MET A 100 -14.12 -5.12 0.25
N VAL A 101 -15.00 -4.38 -0.42
CA VAL A 101 -15.90 -4.89 -1.46
C VAL A 101 -15.51 -4.25 -2.80
N ILE A 102 -15.15 -5.08 -3.77
CA ILE A 102 -14.82 -4.69 -5.14
C ILE A 102 -15.71 -5.52 -6.09
N GLY A 103 -16.75 -4.89 -6.65
CA GLY A 103 -17.75 -5.60 -7.44
C GLY A 103 -18.42 -6.73 -6.63
N LYS A 104 -18.15 -7.99 -6.97
CA LYS A 104 -18.65 -9.18 -6.26
C LYS A 104 -17.64 -9.79 -5.29
N HIS A 105 -16.41 -9.29 -5.26
CA HIS A 105 -15.35 -9.78 -4.39
C HIS A 105 -15.39 -9.06 -3.04
N VAL A 106 -15.21 -9.83 -1.96
CA VAL A 106 -15.21 -9.33 -0.58
C VAL A 106 -14.03 -9.95 0.15
N GLU A 107 -13.21 -9.11 0.78
CA GLU A 107 -12.04 -9.53 1.54
C GLU A 107 -11.98 -8.75 2.86
N GLY A 108 -11.71 -9.44 3.98
CA GLY A 108 -11.58 -8.82 5.30
C GLY A 108 -10.12 -8.54 5.64
N LEU A 109 -9.73 -7.26 5.73
CA LEU A 109 -8.34 -6.85 5.94
C LEU A 109 -8.23 -5.74 7.00
N ALA A 110 -7.16 -5.77 7.80
CA ALA A 110 -6.78 -4.63 8.63
C ALA A 110 -5.90 -3.68 7.81
N TRP A 111 -6.10 -2.37 7.99
CA TRP A 111 -5.40 -1.33 7.23
C TRP A 111 -4.48 -0.54 8.16
N GLU A 112 -3.28 -0.23 7.69
CA GLU A 112 -2.38 0.69 8.39
C GLU A 112 -2.95 2.11 8.29
N VAL A 113 -2.79 2.91 9.35
CA VAL A 113 -3.25 4.30 9.38
C VAL A 113 -2.05 5.22 9.24
N SER A 114 -2.10 6.12 8.26
CA SER A 114 -0.99 7.03 7.97
C SER A 114 -1.49 8.43 7.60
N PRO A 115 -0.73 9.49 7.94
CA PRO A 115 -0.97 10.83 7.42
C PRO A 115 -0.56 10.89 5.93
N LEU A 116 -1.42 10.37 5.07
CA LEU A 116 -1.26 10.50 3.62
C LEU A 116 -1.62 11.92 3.18
N GLN A 117 -0.99 12.40 2.11
CA GLN A 117 -1.45 13.62 1.45
C GLN A 117 -2.83 13.38 0.84
N ASP A 118 -3.70 14.40 0.89
CA ASP A 118 -4.95 14.38 0.16
C ASP A 118 -4.64 14.43 -1.34
N VAL A 119 -5.20 13.50 -2.11
CA VAL A 119 -4.99 13.33 -3.56
C VAL A 119 -6.13 13.94 -4.34
#